data_AF-A0A970RDI2-F1
#
_entry.id   AF-A0A970RDI2-F1
#
_cell.length_a   1.000
_cell.length_b   1.000
_cell.length_c   1.000
_cell.angle_alpha   90.00
_cell.angle_beta   90.00
_cell.angle_gamma   90.00
#
_symmetry.space_group_name_H-M   'P 1'
#
loop_
_entity.id
_entity.type
_entity.pdbx_description
1 polymer ?
#
loop_
_entity_poly.entity_id
_entity_poly.type
_entity_poly.pdbx_seq_one_letter_code
_entity_poly.pdbx_strand_id
1 'polypeptide(L)'
;MNGGYFFYDSKHAVFPEELANLYRFTRWGKSRSIEDIARMLEGTSMCFSVRHENHLVAFCRMLTDFVYRASLWDIMVHPDHQGKKVGTSLLDYALGHPSIKNIPLIITYTSELGPFLAPHGFAPREGAMMLMRRPIEYS
;
A
#
# COMPACT_ATOMS: atom_id res chain seq x y z
N MET A 1 19.43 -4.03 13.66
CA MET A 1 20.08 -3.54 12.44
C MET A 1 19.22 -4.02 11.28
N ASN A 2 18.44 -3.13 10.65
CA ASN A 2 17.55 -3.48 9.54
C ASN A 2 18.40 -4.05 8.41
N GLY A 3 18.20 -5.31 8.02
CA GLY A 3 19.03 -6.01 7.03
C GLY A 3 18.98 -5.39 5.62
N GLY A 4 19.57 -4.20 5.46
CA GLY A 4 19.62 -3.43 4.22
C GLY A 4 18.34 -2.68 3.84
N TYR A 5 17.30 -2.69 4.69
CA TYR A 5 16.00 -2.09 4.36
C TYR A 5 15.87 -0.64 4.85
N PHE A 6 15.49 0.25 3.94
CA PHE A 6 15.25 1.67 4.18
C PHE A 6 13.78 2.00 3.91
N PHE A 7 13.15 2.74 4.82
CA PHE A 7 11.72 3.06 4.78
C PHE A 7 11.54 4.53 4.42
N TYR A 8 10.60 4.80 3.52
CA TYR A 8 10.24 6.14 3.07
C TYR A 8 8.73 6.31 3.11
N ASP A 9 8.29 7.53 3.35
CA ASP A 9 6.90 7.95 3.58
C ASP A 9 6.47 9.07 2.62
N SER A 10 7.21 9.21 1.52
CA SER A 10 7.05 10.26 0.51
C SER A 10 6.93 9.66 -0.89
N LYS A 11 5.98 10.19 -1.66
CA LYS A 11 5.82 9.86 -3.09
C LYS A 11 7.03 10.27 -3.94
N HIS A 12 7.85 11.20 -3.47
CA HIS A 12 9.09 11.58 -4.16
C HIS A 12 10.20 10.52 -4.04
N ALA A 13 10.04 9.51 -3.17
CA ALA A 13 10.96 8.38 -3.05
C ALA A 13 10.60 7.19 -3.98
N VAL A 14 9.56 7.36 -4.81
CA VAL A 14 8.99 6.30 -5.64
C VAL A 14 8.94 6.76 -7.10
N PHE A 15 9.66 6.05 -7.97
CA PHE A 15 9.61 6.29 -9.41
C PHE A 15 8.52 5.43 -10.07
N PRO A 16 7.71 5.97 -10.99
CA PRO A 16 6.65 5.24 -11.67
C PRO A 16 7.11 3.93 -12.33
N GLU A 17 8.29 3.92 -12.94
CA GLU A 17 8.89 2.76 -13.61
C GLU A 17 9.21 1.62 -12.63
N GLU A 18 9.75 1.97 -11.46
CA GLU A 18 10.05 1.00 -10.40
C GLU A 18 8.77 0.43 -9.81
N LEU A 19 7.76 1.28 -9.59
CA LEU A 19 6.48 0.85 -9.06
C LEU A 19 5.71 -0.03 -10.06
N ALA A 20 5.82 0.26 -11.36
CA ALA A 20 5.30 -0.61 -12.42
C ALA A 20 5.89 -2.01 -12.34
N ASN A 21 7.19 -2.15 -12.04
CA ASN A 21 7.82 -3.46 -11.86
C ASN A 21 7.22 -4.24 -10.68
N LEU A 22 6.90 -3.59 -9.56
CA LEU A 22 6.19 -4.24 -8.45
C LEU A 22 4.77 -4.67 -8.86
N TYR A 23 4.04 -3.83 -9.58
CA TYR A 23 2.68 -4.15 -10.02
C TYR A 23 2.60 -5.40 -10.91
N ARG A 24 3.67 -5.74 -11.66
CA ARG A 24 3.73 -6.96 -12.49
C ARG A 24 3.53 -8.25 -11.68
N PHE A 25 3.87 -8.24 -10.39
CA PHE A 25 3.68 -9.37 -9.47
C PHE A 25 2.29 -9.42 -8.85
N THR A 26 1.41 -8.45 -9.15
CA THR A 26 0.02 -8.43 -8.66
C THR A 26 -0.96 -8.84 -9.75
N ARG A 27 -2.18 -9.25 -9.36
CA ARG A 27 -3.26 -9.54 -10.31
C ARG A 27 -3.94 -8.27 -10.85
N TRP A 28 -3.96 -7.18 -10.07
CA TRP A 28 -4.72 -5.96 -10.38
C TRP A 28 -3.91 -4.84 -11.03
N GLY A 29 -2.58 -4.94 -11.04
CA GLY A 29 -1.69 -3.87 -11.51
C GLY A 29 -1.15 -4.05 -12.93
N LYS A 30 -1.37 -5.20 -13.59
CA LYS A 30 -0.66 -5.57 -14.84
C LYS A 30 -0.92 -4.66 -16.03
N SER A 31 -2.06 -3.97 -16.07
CA SER A 31 -2.46 -3.10 -17.18
C SER A 31 -2.17 -1.61 -16.94
N ARG A 32 -1.57 -1.24 -15.80
CA ARG A 32 -1.30 0.17 -15.49
C ARG A 32 -0.13 0.68 -16.33
N SER A 33 -0.35 1.80 -17.03
CA SER A 33 0.71 2.52 -17.74
C SER A 33 1.59 3.29 -16.76
N ILE A 34 2.80 3.66 -17.19
CA ILE A 34 3.72 4.49 -16.40
C ILE A 34 3.09 5.86 -16.12
N GLU A 35 2.41 6.41 -17.12
CA GLU A 35 1.71 7.69 -17.05
C GLU A 35 0.58 7.66 -16.02
N ASP A 36 -0.20 6.58 -15.98
CA ASP A 36 -1.29 6.41 -15.01
C ASP A 36 -0.77 6.22 -13.60
N ILE A 37 0.35 5.51 -13.44
CA ILE A 37 1.04 5.36 -12.15
C ILE A 37 1.54 6.72 -11.66
N ALA A 38 2.15 7.54 -12.52
CA ALA A 38 2.59 8.88 -12.16
C ALA A 38 1.43 9.75 -11.65
N ARG A 39 0.32 9.80 -12.40
CA ARG A 39 -0.89 10.54 -11.99
C ARG A 39 -1.50 10.00 -10.69
N MET A 40 -1.49 8.68 -10.50
CA MET A 40 -1.97 8.03 -9.28
C MET A 40 -1.11 8.35 -8.06
N LEU A 41 0.22 8.43 -8.22
CA LEU A 41 1.14 8.88 -7.16
C LEU A 41 0.90 10.34 -6.80
N GLU A 42 0.69 11.22 -7.79
CA GLU A 42 0.37 12.63 -7.55
C GLU A 42 -0.90 12.80 -6.70
N GLY A 43 -1.96 12.07 -7.04
CA GLY A 43 -3.24 12.10 -6.33
C GLY A 43 -3.28 11.31 -5.02
N THR A 44 -2.21 10.61 -4.66
CA THR A 44 -2.11 9.87 -3.40
C THR A 44 -1.79 10.82 -2.24
N SER A 45 -2.59 10.75 -1.16
CA SER A 45 -2.38 11.58 0.04
C SER A 45 -1.02 11.29 0.67
N MET A 46 -0.69 10.01 0.85
CA MET A 46 0.60 9.57 1.40
C MET A 46 0.90 8.15 0.92
N CYS A 47 2.16 7.83 0.63
CA CYS A 47 2.56 6.46 0.34
C CYS A 47 3.80 6.09 1.13
N PHE A 48 3.95 4.80 1.35
CA PHE A 48 5.04 4.22 2.10
C PHE A 48 5.75 3.21 1.23
N SER A 49 7.07 3.24 1.26
CA SER A 49 7.89 2.33 0.47
C SER A 49 9.07 1.82 1.27
N VAL A 50 9.55 0.65 0.85
CA VAL A 50 10.78 0.06 1.35
C VAL A 50 11.75 -0.10 0.19
N ARG A 51 12.99 0.31 0.40
CA ARG A 51 14.10 0.06 -0.52
C ARG A 51 15.12 -0.89 0.07
N HIS A 52 15.70 -1.74 -0.77
CA HIS A 52 16.83 -2.61 -0.45
C HIS A 52 17.84 -2.51 -1.59
N GLU A 53 19.11 -2.24 -1.28
CA GLU A 53 20.17 -2.06 -2.31
C GLU A 53 19.75 -1.10 -3.44
N ASN A 54 19.14 0.04 -3.07
CA ASN A 54 18.60 1.02 -4.00
C ASN A 54 17.49 0.54 -4.94
N HIS A 55 16.83 -0.59 -4.67
CA HIS A 55 15.65 -1.04 -5.42
C HIS A 55 14.38 -0.87 -4.57
N LEU A 56 13.27 -0.48 -5.20
CA LEU A 56 11.95 -0.47 -4.58
C LEU A 56 11.44 -1.91 -4.39
N VAL A 57 11.30 -2.36 -3.14
CA VAL A 57 10.98 -3.77 -2.83
C VAL A 57 9.66 -3.96 -2.10
N ALA A 58 9.07 -2.90 -1.56
CA ALA A 58 7.71 -2.93 -1.03
C ALA A 58 7.06 -1.54 -1.13
N PHE A 59 5.73 -1.53 -1.22
CA PHE A 59 4.94 -0.32 -1.37
C PHE A 59 3.55 -0.51 -0.77
N CYS A 60 3.00 0.55 -0.19
CA CYS A 60 1.57 0.71 0.04
C CYS A 60 1.22 2.19 -0.04
N ARG A 61 -0.06 2.51 -0.23
CA ARG A 61 -0.53 3.89 -0.25
C ARG A 61 -1.77 4.10 0.60
N MET A 62 -1.88 5.31 1.13
CA MET A 62 -2.97 5.77 1.96
C MET A 62 -3.69 6.92 1.25
N LEU A 63 -5.00 6.80 1.09
CA LEU A 63 -5.88 7.91 0.72
C LEU A 63 -6.61 8.36 1.97
N THR A 64 -6.45 9.62 2.36
CA THR A 64 -6.95 10.11 3.64
C THR A 64 -7.18 11.62 3.67
N ASP A 65 -8.06 12.05 4.56
CA ASP A 65 -8.25 13.43 5.01
C ASP A 65 -7.34 13.81 6.21
N PHE A 66 -6.52 12.88 6.69
CA PHE A 66 -5.62 12.98 7.85
C PHE A 66 -6.30 13.21 9.20
N VAL A 67 -7.64 13.12 9.27
CA VAL A 67 -8.40 13.44 10.48
C VAL A 67 -9.37 12.34 10.85
N TYR A 68 -10.28 11.98 9.94
CA TYR A 68 -11.40 11.09 10.26
C TYR A 68 -11.29 9.73 9.59
N ARG A 69 -10.82 9.70 8.35
CA ARG A 69 -10.88 8.49 7.52
C ARG A 69 -9.64 8.32 6.67
N ALA A 70 -9.22 7.08 6.56
CA ALA A 70 -8.20 6.65 5.62
C ALA A 70 -8.59 5.34 4.94
N SER A 71 -8.02 5.09 3.77
CA SER A 71 -8.10 3.82 3.09
C SER A 71 -6.73 3.37 2.61
N LEU A 72 -6.38 2.11 2.92
CA LEU A 72 -5.10 1.48 2.63
C LEU A 72 -5.19 0.67 1.34
N TRP A 73 -4.24 0.91 0.43
CA TRP A 73 -4.25 0.37 -0.92
C TRP A 73 -2.90 -0.13 -1.38
N ASP A 74 -2.94 -0.97 -2.42
CA ASP A 74 -1.77 -1.41 -3.19
C ASP A 74 -0.63 -1.92 -2.30
N ILE A 75 -0.97 -2.74 -1.30
CA ILE A 75 0.01 -3.42 -0.44
C ILE A 75 0.76 -4.46 -1.28
N MET A 76 2.05 -4.24 -1.49
CA MET A 76 2.88 -5.07 -2.35
C MET A 76 4.26 -5.28 -1.74
N VAL A 77 4.79 -6.48 -1.91
CA VAL A 77 6.18 -6.83 -1.57
C VAL A 77 6.73 -7.66 -2.73
N HIS A 78 7.91 -7.30 -3.22
CA HIS A 78 8.62 -8.07 -4.23
C HIS A 78 8.77 -9.53 -3.78
N PRO A 79 8.54 -10.54 -4.66
CA PRO A 79 8.56 -11.95 -4.26
C PRO A 79 9.82 -12.37 -3.49
N ASP A 80 11.00 -11.94 -3.93
CA ASP A 80 12.27 -12.25 -3.27
C ASP A 80 12.42 -11.65 -1.85
N HIS A 81 11.53 -10.74 -1.47
CA HIS A 81 11.49 -10.07 -0.17
C HIS A 81 10.30 -10.53 0.70
N GLN A 82 9.44 -11.41 0.18
CA GLN A 82 8.36 -12.04 0.95
C GLN A 82 8.92 -13.06 1.96
N GLY A 83 8.17 -13.34 3.02
CA GLY A 83 8.62 -14.21 4.13
C GLY A 83 9.71 -13.60 5.01
N LYS A 84 10.26 -12.43 4.67
CA LYS A 84 11.32 -11.72 5.41
C LYS A 84 10.80 -10.60 6.32
N LYS A 85 9.51 -10.62 6.66
CA LYS A 85 8.80 -9.58 7.45
C LYS A 85 8.76 -8.17 6.84
N VAL A 86 9.21 -7.97 5.60
CA VAL A 86 9.23 -6.65 4.93
C VAL A 86 7.83 -6.02 4.87
N GLY A 87 6.82 -6.81 4.48
CA GLY A 87 5.43 -6.32 4.44
C GLY A 87 4.90 -5.93 5.83
N THR A 88 5.20 -6.73 6.85
CA THR A 88 4.82 -6.43 8.25
C THR A 88 5.46 -5.12 8.69
N SER A 89 6.77 -4.96 8.50
CA SER A 89 7.47 -3.73 8.86
C SER A 89 6.99 -2.51 8.08
N LEU A 90 6.62 -2.67 6.81
CA LEU A 90 6.00 -1.60 6.02
C LEU A 90 4.66 -1.16 6.62
N LEU A 91 3.81 -2.10 7.02
CA LEU A 91 2.52 -1.76 7.65
C LEU A 91 2.68 -1.14 9.02
N ASP A 92 3.59 -1.66 9.85
CA ASP A 92 3.89 -1.07 11.16
C ASP A 92 4.40 0.37 11.01
N TYR A 93 5.25 0.61 10.01
CA TYR A 93 5.74 1.95 9.69
C TYR A 93 4.60 2.88 9.23
N ALA A 94 3.77 2.42 8.30
CA ALA A 94 2.66 3.21 7.77
C ALA A 94 1.60 3.56 8.82
N LEU A 95 1.16 2.56 9.61
CA LEU A 95 0.10 2.72 10.62
C LEU A 95 0.61 3.43 11.87
N GLY A 96 1.90 3.30 12.20
CA GLY A 96 2.55 4.02 13.30
C GLY A 96 2.91 5.47 12.97
N HIS A 97 2.83 5.89 11.70
CA HIS A 97 3.22 7.22 11.26
C HIS A 97 2.40 8.31 11.99
N PRO A 98 3.01 9.43 12.46
CA PRO A 98 2.32 10.46 13.23
C PRO A 98 1.06 11.03 12.58
N SER A 99 1.06 11.18 11.26
CA SER A 99 -0.11 11.66 10.50
C SER A 99 -1.21 10.61 10.28
N ILE A 100 -0.96 9.34 10.62
CA ILE A 100 -1.87 8.21 10.35
C ILE A 100 -2.41 7.59 11.64
N LYS A 101 -1.55 7.41 12.65
CA LYS A 101 -1.86 6.62 13.85
C LYS A 101 -3.09 7.04 14.65
N ASN A 102 -3.51 8.30 14.52
CA ASN A 102 -4.65 8.87 15.24
C ASN A 102 -5.93 8.91 14.40
N ILE A 103 -5.91 8.43 13.15
CA ILE A 103 -7.08 8.40 12.29
C ILE A 103 -8.06 7.34 12.82
N PRO A 104 -9.31 7.70 13.19
CA PRO A 104 -10.24 6.79 13.85
C PRO A 104 -10.65 5.57 13.00
N LEU A 105 -10.61 5.70 11.67
CA LEU A 105 -11.05 4.64 10.76
C LEU A 105 -10.10 4.50 9.58
N ILE A 106 -9.41 3.35 9.52
CA ILE A 106 -8.62 2.93 8.37
C ILE A 106 -9.28 1.70 7.77
N ILE A 107 -9.72 1.78 6.51
CA ILE A 107 -10.38 0.67 5.82
C ILE A 107 -9.55 0.16 4.64
N THR A 108 -9.75 -1.11 4.32
CA THR A 108 -9.35 -1.71 3.06
C THR A 108 -10.30 -2.84 2.76
N TYR A 109 -10.30 -3.34 1.54
CA TYR A 109 -10.97 -4.59 1.19
C TYR A 109 -10.00 -5.50 0.47
N THR A 110 -10.08 -6.78 0.79
CA THR A 110 -9.20 -7.81 0.26
C THR A 110 -9.92 -9.15 0.29
N SER A 111 -9.62 -10.01 -0.68
CA SER A 111 -10.05 -11.40 -0.68
C SER A 111 -9.01 -12.35 -0.08
N GLU A 112 -7.76 -11.91 0.09
CA GLU A 112 -6.62 -12.80 0.39
C GLU A 112 -5.73 -12.32 1.55
N LEU A 113 -5.69 -11.01 1.86
CA LEU A 113 -4.76 -10.44 2.84
C LEU A 113 -5.29 -10.42 4.29
N GLY A 114 -6.48 -10.95 4.55
CA GLY A 114 -7.10 -10.93 5.89
C GLY A 114 -6.19 -11.43 7.01
N PRO A 115 -5.62 -12.65 6.93
CA PRO A 115 -4.70 -13.18 7.94
C PRO A 115 -3.42 -12.36 8.10
N PHE A 116 -2.93 -11.76 7.02
CA PHE A 116 -1.74 -10.90 7.04
C PHE A 116 -2.01 -9.56 7.73
N LEU A 117 -3.21 -8.99 7.55
CA LEU A 117 -3.62 -7.71 8.14
C LEU A 117 -4.06 -7.82 9.60
N ALA A 118 -4.53 -8.99 10.04
CA ALA A 118 -5.06 -9.20 11.38
C ALA A 118 -4.10 -8.80 12.52
N PRO A 119 -2.80 -9.16 12.49
CA PRO A 119 -1.84 -8.71 13.49
C PRO A 119 -1.67 -7.18 13.57
N HIS A 120 -2.04 -6.45 12.51
CA HIS A 120 -1.97 -4.99 12.45
C HIS A 120 -3.30 -4.31 12.88
N GLY A 121 -4.19 -5.06 13.56
CA GLY A 121 -5.43 -4.53 14.13
C GLY A 121 -6.61 -4.47 13.16
N PHE A 122 -6.46 -4.95 11.92
CA PHE A 122 -7.57 -5.08 11.00
C PHE A 122 -8.43 -6.30 11.36
N ALA A 123 -9.74 -6.14 11.39
CA ALA A 123 -10.66 -7.23 11.60
C ALA A 123 -11.83 -7.14 10.60
N PRO A 124 -12.29 -8.28 10.04
CA PRO A 124 -13.52 -8.28 9.26
C PRO A 124 -14.69 -7.86 10.16
N ARG A 125 -15.57 -7.02 9.61
CA ARG A 125 -16.86 -6.67 10.22
C ARG A 125 -17.96 -7.10 9.28
N GLU A 126 -18.42 -8.34 9.44
CA GLU A 126 -19.55 -8.87 8.67
C GLU A 126 -20.78 -7.96 8.82
N GLY A 127 -21.47 -7.72 7.70
CA GLY A 127 -22.67 -6.87 7.67
C GLY A 127 -22.45 -5.36 7.81
N ALA A 128 -21.24 -4.89 8.13
CA ALA A 128 -20.98 -3.45 8.34
C ALA A 128 -20.85 -2.66 7.03
N MET A 129 -20.40 -3.27 5.94
CA MET A 129 -20.20 -2.60 4.66
C MET A 129 -20.52 -3.50 3.47
N MET A 130 -21.09 -2.92 2.41
CA MET A 130 -21.30 -3.54 1.11
C MET A 130 -20.38 -2.87 0.09
N LEU A 131 -19.58 -3.67 -0.63
CA LEU A 131 -18.77 -3.16 -1.73
C LEU A 131 -19.65 -2.92 -2.96
N MET A 132 -20.19 -1.71 -3.09
CA MET A 132 -20.91 -1.27 -4.29
C MET A 132 -19.94 -0.59 -5.25
N ARG A 133 -19.91 -1.04 -6.51
CA ARG A 133 -19.02 -0.50 -7.55
C ARG A 133 -19.84 0.09 -8.68
N ARG A 134 -19.44 1.26 -9.18
CA ARG A 134 -19.84 1.76 -10.50
C ARG A 134 -18.68 1.45 -11.45
N PRO A 135 -18.78 0.43 -12.32
CA PRO A 135 -17.70 0.11 -13.22
C PRO A 135 -17.46 1.27 -14.19
N ILE A 136 -16.19 1.62 -14.36
CA ILE A 136 -15.67 2.28 -15.56
C ILE A 136 -14.87 1.18 -16.23
N GLU A 137 -15.27 0.76 -17.42
CA GLU A 137 -14.44 -0.17 -18.20
C GLU A 137 -13.11 0.53 -18.48
N TYR A 138 -12.02 -0.06 -18.01
CA TYR A 138 -10.69 0.32 -18.48
C TYR A 138 -10.62 -0.14 -19.93
N SER A 139 -10.57 0.80 -20.89
CA SER A 139 -10.23 0.52 -22.28
C SER A 139 -8.82 -0.02 -22.41
#